data_AF-A0A940S5N9-F1
#
_entry.id   AF-A0A940S5N9-F1
#
_cell.length_a   1.000
_cell.length_b   1.000
_cell.length_c   1.000
_cell.angle_alpha   90.00
_cell.angle_beta   90.00
_cell.angle_gamma   90.00
#
_symmetry.space_group_name_H-M   'P 1'
#
loop_
_entity.id
_entity.type
_entity.pdbx_description
1 polymer ?
#
loop_
_entity_poly.entity_id
_entity_poly.type
_entity_poly.pdbx_seq_one_letter_code
_entity_poly.pdbx_strand_id
1 'polypeptide(L)'
;MLTIGLSHYLTVGAILFVLGIFGIFLNRKNIIVILMSIELILLSVNLNLVAFSSTLGDLTGQIFAMFILTVAAAEAAIGLAVVVIYFRNRGSIEVEDVSTLKG
;
A
#
# COMPACT_ATOMS: atom_id res chain seq x y z
N MET A 1 -12.03 -9.45 30.41
CA MET A 1 -11.11 -8.57 29.64
C MET A 1 -10.96 -9.17 28.26
N LEU A 2 -11.21 -8.41 27.19
CA LEU A 2 -10.90 -8.84 25.82
C LEU A 2 -9.38 -9.05 25.73
N THR A 3 -8.94 -10.29 25.64
CA THR A 3 -7.53 -10.61 25.40
C THR A 3 -7.23 -10.32 23.93
N ILE A 4 -6.46 -9.26 23.69
CA ILE A 4 -6.00 -8.92 22.34
C ILE A 4 -4.99 -9.98 21.90
N GLY A 5 -5.44 -10.95 21.13
CA GLY A 5 -4.63 -12.01 20.55
C GLY A 5 -4.27 -11.78 19.08
N LEU A 6 -3.45 -12.67 18.52
CA LEU A 6 -3.02 -12.66 17.12
C LEU A 6 -4.17 -12.51 16.12
N SER A 7 -5.32 -13.14 16.39
CA SER A 7 -6.51 -13.07 15.54
C SER A 7 -7.01 -11.63 15.30
N HIS A 8 -6.88 -10.74 16.28
CA HIS A 8 -7.31 -9.35 16.15
C HIS A 8 -6.41 -8.59 15.18
N TYR A 9 -5.08 -8.77 15.29
CA TYR A 9 -4.11 -8.18 14.38
C TYR A 9 -4.31 -8.67 12.94
N LEU A 10 -4.50 -9.98 12.77
CA LEU A 10 -4.77 -10.57 11.45
C LEU A 10 -6.09 -10.07 10.84
N THR A 11 -7.12 -9.86 11.68
CA THR A 11 -8.40 -9.31 11.22
C THR A 11 -8.24 -7.87 10.74
N VAL A 12 -7.51 -7.03 11.50
CA VAL A 12 -7.22 -5.65 11.08
C VAL A 12 -6.38 -5.64 9.81
N GLY A 13 -5.34 -6.48 9.73
CA GLY A 13 -4.52 -6.63 8.52
C GLY A 13 -5.36 -7.05 7.31
N ALA A 14 -6.27 -8.02 7.46
CA ALA A 14 -7.17 -8.44 6.39
C ALA A 14 -8.12 -7.33 5.94
N ILE A 15 -8.71 -6.57 6.88
CA ILE A 15 -9.59 -5.44 6.56
C ILE A 15 -8.82 -4.37 5.78
N LEU A 16 -7.63 -3.99 6.25
CA LEU A 16 -6.79 -3.00 5.57
C LEU A 16 -6.41 -3.49 4.17
N PHE A 17 -5.93 -4.73 4.03
CA PHE A 17 -5.55 -5.30 2.74
C PHE A 17 -6.70 -5.25 1.73
N VAL A 18 -7.90 -5.65 2.15
CA VAL A 18 -9.11 -5.62 1.31
C VAL A 18 -9.47 -4.17 0.95
N LEU A 19 -9.47 -3.24 1.91
CA LEU A 19 -9.73 -1.82 1.63
C LEU A 19 -8.73 -1.22 0.64
N GLY A 20 -7.45 -1.59 0.74
CA GLY A 20 -6.43 -1.18 -0.21
C GLY A 20 -6.73 -1.69 -1.62
N ILE A 21 -7.08 -2.97 -1.77
CA ILE A 21 -7.49 -3.53 -3.07
C ILE A 21 -8.73 -2.81 -3.63
N PHE A 22 -9.77 -2.62 -2.80
CA PHE A 22 -10.97 -1.90 -3.22
C PHE A 22 -10.67 -0.45 -3.62
N GLY A 23 -9.74 0.22 -2.93
CA GLY A 23 -9.30 1.57 -3.27
C GLY A 23 -8.76 1.68 -4.70
N ILE A 24 -7.99 0.69 -5.15
CA ILE A 24 -7.46 0.62 -6.52
C ILE A 24 -8.59 0.49 -7.54
N PHE A 25 -9.53 -0.44 -7.32
CA PHE A 25 -10.59 -0.72 -8.31
C PHE A 25 -11.65 0.39 -8.39
N LEU A 26 -12.03 0.98 -7.26
CA LEU A 26 -13.07 2.01 -7.21
C LEU A 26 -12.59 3.33 -7.79
N ASN A 27 -11.35 3.73 -7.51
CA ASN A 27 -10.81 5.05 -7.85
C ASN A 27 -9.71 4.99 -8.92
N ARG A 28 -9.83 4.07 -9.89
CA ARG A 28 -8.85 3.85 -10.96
C ARG A 28 -8.47 5.09 -11.80
N LYS A 29 -9.26 6.16 -11.70
CA LYS A 29 -9.00 7.43 -12.40
C LYS A 29 -7.96 8.29 -11.70
N ASN A 30 -7.85 8.25 -10.38
CA ASN A 30 -6.97 9.16 -9.64
C ASN A 30 -5.68 8.43 -9.22
N ILE A 31 -4.55 8.80 -9.82
CA ILE A 31 -3.25 8.14 -9.54
C ILE A 31 -2.89 8.24 -8.05
N ILE A 32 -3.17 9.37 -7.41
CA ILE A 32 -2.81 9.56 -6.00
C ILE A 32 -3.57 8.57 -5.11
N VAL A 33 -4.85 8.31 -5.42
CA VAL A 33 -5.64 7.33 -4.66
C VAL A 33 -5.12 5.92 -4.89
N ILE A 34 -4.66 5.59 -6.10
CA ILE A 34 -4.01 4.31 -6.39
C ILE A 34 -2.73 4.16 -5.57
N LEU A 35 -1.85 5.17 -5.56
CA LEU A 35 -0.61 5.15 -4.77
C LEU A 35 -0.90 4.97 -3.27
N MET A 36 -1.83 5.73 -2.70
CA MET A 36 -2.23 5.57 -1.30
C MET A 36 -2.82 4.19 -1.00
N SER A 37 -3.53 3.60 -1.96
CA SER A 37 -4.09 2.26 -1.82
C SER A 37 -3.00 1.18 -1.80
N ILE A 38 -1.92 1.34 -2.59
CA ILE A 38 -0.76 0.45 -2.57
C ILE A 38 -0.02 0.56 -1.23
N GLU A 39 0.19 1.78 -0.74
CA GLU A 39 0.78 2.00 0.60
C GLU A 39 -0.03 1.31 1.71
N LEU A 40 -1.36 1.37 1.62
CA LEU A 40 -2.24 0.74 2.59
C LEU A 40 -2.19 -0.80 2.53
N ILE A 41 -1.98 -1.38 1.33
CA ILE A 41 -1.67 -2.80 1.16
C ILE A 41 -0.34 -3.15 1.82
N LEU A 42 0.74 -2.42 1.54
CA LEU A 42 2.06 -2.67 2.12
C LEU A 42 2.03 -2.54 3.64
N LEU A 43 1.28 -1.58 4.18
CA LEU A 43 1.08 -1.41 5.62
C LEU A 43 0.40 -2.63 6.26
N SER A 44 -0.63 -3.18 5.61
CA SER A 44 -1.34 -4.36 6.13
C SER A 44 -0.45 -5.60 6.21
N VAL A 45 0.44 -5.79 5.23
CA VAL A 45 1.42 -6.88 5.21
C VAL A 45 2.45 -6.69 6.32
N ASN A 46 2.93 -5.47 6.53
CA ASN A 46 3.84 -5.13 7.63
C ASN A 46 3.24 -5.45 9.01
N LEU A 47 1.97 -5.07 9.21
CA LEU A 47 1.26 -5.34 10.46
C LEU A 47 1.20 -6.85 10.75
N ASN A 48 0.86 -7.65 9.74
CA ASN A 48 0.83 -9.11 9.88
C ASN A 48 2.21 -9.70 10.19
N LEU A 49 3.27 -9.24 9.52
CA LEU A 49 4.63 -9.70 9.78
C LEU A 49 5.10 -9.42 11.21
N VAL A 50 4.84 -8.22 11.72
CA VAL A 50 5.18 -7.85 13.10
C VAL A 50 4.33 -8.65 14.10
N ALA A 51 3.04 -8.87 13.81
CA ALA A 51 2.16 -9.67 14.68
C ALA A 51 2.60 -11.13 14.78
N PHE A 52 3.01 -11.75 13.66
CA PHE A 52 3.57 -13.10 13.67
C PHE A 52 4.92 -13.14 14.40
N SER A 53 5.81 -12.19 14.14
CA SER A 53 7.10 -12.06 14.84
C SER A 53 6.91 -11.99 16.36
N SER A 54 6.00 -11.14 16.84
CA SER A 54 5.69 -10.99 18.26
C SER A 54 5.10 -12.28 18.87
N THR A 55 4.23 -12.96 18.13
CA THR A 55 3.57 -14.19 18.63
C THR A 55 4.51 -15.40 18.66
N LEU A 56 5.41 -15.52 17.68
CA LEU A 56 6.38 -16.62 17.61
C LEU A 56 7.64 -16.34 18.43
N GLY A 57 7.86 -15.10 18.87
CA GLY A 57 9.08 -14.69 19.57
C GLY A 57 10.32 -14.66 18.66
N ASP A 58 10.13 -14.55 17.34
CA ASP A 58 11.20 -14.51 16.34
C ASP A 58 11.31 -13.12 15.72
N LEU A 59 12.54 -12.60 15.57
CA LEU A 59 12.81 -11.26 15.06
C LEU A 59 12.66 -11.15 13.53
N THR A 60 12.64 -12.27 12.80
CA THR A 60 12.62 -12.29 11.34
C THR A 60 11.50 -11.43 10.73
N GLY A 61 10.27 -11.51 11.27
CA GLY A 61 9.15 -10.72 10.75
C GLY A 61 9.33 -9.20 10.93
N GLN A 62 9.96 -8.76 12.02
CA GLN A 62 10.30 -7.34 12.22
C GLN A 62 11.41 -6.86 11.26
N ILE A 63 12.41 -7.71 10.99
CA ILE A 63 13.48 -7.40 10.04
C ILE A 63 12.90 -7.22 8.62
N PHE A 64 12.05 -8.16 8.18
CA PHE A 64 11.36 -8.02 6.90
C PHE A 64 10.45 -6.81 6.83
N ALA A 65 9.76 -6.45 7.92
CA ALA A 65 8.94 -5.26 7.97
C ALA A 65 9.77 -3.98 7.71
N MET A 66 10.96 -3.87 8.30
CA MET A 66 11.86 -2.74 8.05
C MET A 66 12.31 -2.63 6.58
N PHE A 67 12.55 -3.76 5.91
CA PHE A 67 12.85 -3.77 4.48
C PHE A 67 11.65 -3.30 3.65
N ILE A 68 10.44 -3.77 3.96
CA ILE A 68 9.24 -3.37 3.23
C ILE A 68 8.98 -1.87 3.42
N LEU A 69 9.13 -1.32 4.63
CA LEU A 69 8.98 0.13 4.86
C LEU A 69 10.00 0.95 4.05
N THR A 70 11.21 0.45 3.87
CA THR A 70 12.24 1.12 3.05
C THR A 70 11.86 1.09 1.58
N VAL A 71 11.35 -0.04 1.08
CA VAL A 71 10.88 -0.17 -0.31
C VAL A 71 9.65 0.72 -0.54
N ALA A 72 8.70 0.74 0.39
CA ALA A 72 7.52 1.60 0.33
C ALA A 72 7.90 3.07 0.25
N ALA A 73 8.85 3.53 1.08
CA ALA A 73 9.35 4.90 1.02
C ALA A 73 9.99 5.24 -0.34
N ALA A 74 10.75 4.31 -0.93
CA ALA A 74 11.35 4.49 -2.25
C ALA A 74 10.28 4.51 -3.36
N GLU A 75 9.30 3.61 -3.29
CA GLU A 75 8.16 3.55 -4.21
C GLU A 75 7.35 4.85 -4.17
N ALA A 76 6.95 5.32 -2.99
CA ALA A 76 6.18 6.55 -2.82
C ALA A 76 6.90 7.78 -3.40
N ALA A 77 8.22 7.87 -3.20
CA ALA A 77 9.04 8.95 -3.75
C ALA A 77 9.04 8.93 -5.29
N ILE A 78 9.22 7.75 -5.89
CA ILE A 78 9.20 7.58 -7.35
C ILE A 78 7.80 7.81 -7.91
N GLY A 79 6.77 7.22 -7.30
CA GLY A 79 5.38 7.34 -7.71
C GLY A 79 4.92 8.79 -7.71
N LEU A 80 5.22 9.55 -6.65
CA LEU A 80 4.89 10.97 -6.58
C LEU A 80 5.66 11.79 -7.63
N ALA A 81 6.95 11.49 -7.86
CA ALA A 81 7.73 12.17 -8.89
C ALA A 81 7.11 11.98 -10.29
N VAL A 82 6.68 10.76 -10.62
CA VAL A 82 5.97 10.46 -11.88
C VAL A 82 4.65 11.23 -11.96
N VAL A 83 3.86 11.25 -10.89
CA VAL A 83 2.60 12.00 -10.83
C VAL A 83 2.81 13.49 -11.05
N VAL A 84 3.83 14.09 -10.43
CA VAL A 84 4.15 15.52 -10.59
C VAL A 84 4.51 15.84 -12.04
N ILE A 85 5.33 15.00 -12.68
CA ILE A 85 5.70 15.18 -14.09
C ILE A 85 4.47 15.01 -15.00
N TYR A 86 3.63 14.01 -14.74
CA TYR A 86 2.40 13.77 -15.48
C TYR A 86 1.43 14.96 -15.38
N PHE A 87 1.21 15.45 -14.15
CA PHE A 87 0.36 16.61 -13.90
C PHE A 87 0.89 17.86 -14.60
N ARG A 88 2.21 18.08 -14.60
CA ARG A 88 2.82 19.21 -15.31
C ARG A 88 2.58 19.17 -16.83
N ASN A 89 2.48 17.98 -17.42
CA ASN A 89 2.28 17.81 -18.87
C ASN A 89 0.80 17.80 -19.28
N ARG A 90 -0.11 17.31 -18.43
CA ARG A 90 -1.54 17.11 -18.76
C ARG A 90 -2.49 18.07 -18.05
N GLY A 91 -2.05 18.74 -16.98
CA GLY A 91 -2.89 19.64 -16.16
C GLY A 91 -3.97 18.93 -15.32
N SER A 92 -4.02 17.60 -15.35
CA SER A 92 -4.97 16.78 -14.58
C SER A 92 -4.27 15.56 -13.98
N ILE A 93 -4.76 15.12 -12.82
CA ILE A 93 -4.31 13.91 -12.10
C ILE A 93 -5.11 12.69 -12.58
N GLU A 94 -6.18 12.93 -13.34
CA GLU A 94 -7.00 11.86 -13.88
C GLU A 94 -6.26 11.10 -15.00
N VAL A 95 -6.22 9.79 -14.86
CA VAL A 95 -5.79 8.84 -15.90
C VAL A 95 -7.03 8.51 -16.72
N GLU A 96 -7.52 9.45 -17.50
CA GLU A 96 -8.39 9.07 -18.62
C GLU A 96 -7.54 8.35 -19.65
N ASP A 97 -7.99 7.15 -20.04
CA ASP A 97 -7.31 6.15 -20.86
C ASP A 97 -6.14 6.74 -21.66
N VAL A 98 -4.91 6.49 -21.19
CA VAL A 98 -3.63 6.87 -21.84
C VAL A 98 -3.42 6.02 -23.12
N SER A 99 -4.47 5.91 -23.91
CA SER A 99 -4.59 5.16 -25.17
C SER A 99 -3.97 5.93 -26.33
N THR A 100 -2.99 6.80 -26.06
CA THR A 100 -2.30 7.60 -27.08
C THR A 100 -1.38 6.73 -27.95
N LEU A 101 -0.98 5.56 -27.44
CA LEU A 101 -0.30 4.52 -28.20
C LEU A 101 -1.33 3.46 -28.59
N LYS A 102 -1.77 3.50 -29.85
CA LYS A 102 -2.49 2.40 -30.51
C LYS A 102 -1.54 1.83 -31.56
N GLY A 103 -1.17 0.56 -31.38
CA GLY A 103 -0.53 -0.25 -32.41
C GLY A 103 -1.57 -0.80 -33.36
#